data_AF-A0A6J6ZMX8-F1
#
_entry.id   AF-A0A6J6ZMX8-F1
#
_cell.length_a   1.000
_cell.length_b   1.000
_cell.length_c   1.000
_cell.angle_alpha   90.00
_cell.angle_beta   90.00
_cell.angle_gamma   90.00
#
_symmetry.space_group_name_H-M   'P 1'
#
loop_
_entity.id
_entity.type
_entity.pdbx_description
1 polymer ?
#
loop_
_entity_poly.entity_id
_entity_poly.type
_entity_poly.pdbx_seq_one_letter_code
_entity_poly.pdbx_strand_id
1 'polypeptide(L)'
;MILRISHEALSKLQESTAWNESIGLSTGFTTEEVYGPTGKLSWLWQSSWATESAMRNDLMQNMGGGVPIEVINELAAIVVRLFNKC
;
A
#
# COMPACT_ATOMS: atom_id res chain seq x y z
N MET A 1 -4.19 -14.09 11.48
CA MET A 1 -4.05 -13.37 10.21
C MET A 1 -2.97 -12.31 10.39
N ILE A 2 -1.93 -12.34 9.58
CA ILE A 2 -0.86 -11.33 9.63
C ILE A 2 -0.76 -10.76 8.22
N LEU A 3 -1.20 -9.52 8.06
CA LEU A 3 -1.16 -8.77 6.82
C LEU A 3 0.17 -8.02 6.73
N ARG A 4 0.81 -8.04 5.56
CA ARG A 4 2.08 -7.37 5.29
C ARG A 4 2.09 -6.83 3.86
N ILE A 5 2.76 -5.70 3.67
CA ILE A 5 3.08 -5.22 2.33
C ILE A 5 4.06 -6.22 1.68
N SER A 6 3.89 -6.46 0.38
CA SER A 6 4.76 -7.34 -0.40
C SER A 6 4.95 -6.78 -1.80
N HIS A 7 6.00 -7.23 -2.51
CA HIS A 7 6.24 -6.83 -3.89
C HIS A 7 5.05 -7.14 -4.80
N GLU A 8 4.38 -8.28 -4.58
CA GLU A 8 3.17 -8.63 -5.34
C GLU A 8 2.02 -7.65 -5.07
N ALA A 9 1.83 -7.25 -3.81
CA ALA A 9 0.80 -6.27 -3.46
C ALA A 9 1.10 -4.91 -4.12
N LEU A 10 2.36 -4.49 -4.13
CA LEU A 10 2.78 -3.22 -4.75
C LEU A 10 2.66 -3.25 -6.27
N SER A 11 2.98 -4.37 -6.92
CA SER A 11 2.77 -4.56 -8.36
C SER A 11 1.28 -4.46 -8.72
N LYS A 12 0.40 -5.13 -7.95
CA LYS A 12 -1.05 -5.05 -8.17
C LYS A 12 -1.60 -3.65 -7.91
N LEU A 13 -1.06 -2.95 -6.91
CA LEU A 13 -1.44 -1.57 -6.63
C LEU A 13 -1.03 -0.64 -7.78
N GLN A 14 0.15 -0.83 -8.36
CA GLN A 14 0.65 -0.03 -9.49
C GLN A 14 -0.26 -0.13 -10.72
N GLU A 15 -0.85 -1.31 -10.94
CA GLU A 15 -1.80 -1.58 -12.02
C GLU A 15 -3.24 -1.13 -11.69
N SER A 16 -3.53 -0.79 -10.44
CA SER A 16 -4.90 -0.43 -10.01
C SER A 16 -5.35 0.92 -10.56
N THR A 17 -6.66 1.05 -10.79
CA THR A 17 -7.29 2.34 -11.10
C THR A 17 -7.01 3.37 -10.01
N ALA A 18 -7.10 2.96 -8.74
CA ALA A 18 -6.86 3.83 -7.60
C ALA A 18 -5.49 4.51 -7.68
N TRP A 19 -4.42 3.79 -8.03
CA TRP A 19 -3.09 4.38 -8.21
C TRP A 19 -2.98 5.27 -9.45
N ASN A 20 -3.47 4.78 -10.59
CA ASN A 20 -3.31 5.45 -11.88
C ASN A 20 -4.09 6.77 -11.97
N GLU A 21 -5.27 6.84 -11.35
CA GLU A 21 -6.10 8.05 -11.33
C GLU A 21 -5.66 9.08 -10.29
N SER A 22 -4.99 8.65 -9.21
CA SER A 22 -4.67 9.52 -8.07
C SER A 22 -3.23 10.04 -8.05
N ILE A 23 -2.24 9.22 -8.47
CA ILE A 23 -0.81 9.51 -8.27
C ILE A 23 0.01 9.29 -9.53
N GLY A 24 -0.34 8.30 -10.36
CA GLY A 24 0.41 7.93 -11.56
C GLY A 24 0.64 9.09 -12.54
N LEU A 25 -0.24 10.10 -12.51
CA LEU A 25 -0.18 11.26 -13.41
C LEU A 25 0.42 12.53 -12.78
N SER A 26 0.53 12.63 -11.46
CA SER A 26 0.86 13.91 -10.77
C SER A 26 2.25 13.97 -10.13
N THR A 27 2.86 12.84 -9.79
CA THR A 27 4.12 12.82 -9.02
C THR A 27 5.27 12.03 -9.64
N GLY A 28 5.01 11.13 -10.59
CA GLY A 28 6.03 10.30 -11.25
C GLY A 28 6.63 9.18 -10.39
N PHE A 29 6.15 8.98 -9.15
CA PHE A 29 6.61 7.89 -8.28
C PHE A 29 5.90 6.58 -8.59
N THR A 30 6.61 5.48 -8.37
CA THR A 30 6.09 4.10 -8.35
C THR A 30 5.63 3.69 -6.96
N THR A 31 4.81 2.63 -6.88
CA THR A 31 4.39 2.05 -5.59
C THR A 31 5.56 1.55 -4.76
N GLU A 32 6.61 1.01 -5.39
CA GLU A 32 7.87 0.59 -4.74
C GLU A 32 8.66 1.77 -4.16
N GLU A 33 8.74 2.90 -4.86
CA GLU A 33 9.40 4.10 -4.34
C GLU A 33 8.67 4.71 -3.14
N VAL A 34 7.38 4.41 -2.96
CA VAL A 34 6.61 4.83 -1.79
C VAL A 34 6.68 3.77 -0.69
N TYR A 35 6.21 2.56 -0.95
CA TYR A 35 5.96 1.53 0.07
C TYR A 35 6.99 0.40 0.09
N GLY A 36 7.93 0.35 -0.85
CA GLY A 36 8.92 -0.71 -0.96
C GLY A 36 9.98 -0.68 0.16
N PRO A 37 10.86 -1.69 0.22
CA PRO A 37 11.86 -1.84 1.29
C PRO A 37 12.86 -0.68 1.39
N THR A 38 13.05 0.07 0.30
CA THR A 38 13.89 1.28 0.24
C THR A 38 13.09 2.53 -0.10
N GLY A 39 11.76 2.45 -0.09
CA GLY A 39 10.87 3.55 -0.42
C GLY A 39 10.77 4.60 0.68
N LYS A 40 10.02 5.67 0.38
CA LYS A 40 9.76 6.80 1.29
C LYS A 40 9.14 6.37 2.61
N LEU A 41 8.37 5.28 2.62
CA LEU A 41 7.72 4.68 3.76
C LEU A 41 8.27 3.29 4.07
N SER A 42 9.57 3.06 3.79
CA SER A 42 10.24 1.77 3.98
C SER A 42 10.14 1.19 5.39
N TRP A 43 9.95 2.01 6.43
CA TRP A 43 9.70 1.51 7.79
C TRP A 43 8.40 0.68 7.90
N LEU A 44 7.42 0.91 7.03
CA LEU A 44 6.17 0.16 6.96
C LEU A 44 6.35 -1.20 6.26
N TRP A 45 7.45 -1.43 5.54
CA TRP A 45 7.71 -2.69 4.86
C TRP A 45 7.86 -3.87 5.82
N GLN A 46 8.46 -3.63 6.99
CA GLN A 46 8.62 -4.64 8.04
C GLN A 46 7.43 -4.69 9.01
N SER A 47 6.47 -3.77 8.87
CA SER A 47 5.26 -3.75 9.69
C SER A 47 4.35 -4.92 9.36
N SER A 48 3.54 -5.30 10.34
CA SER A 48 2.52 -6.32 10.14
C SER A 48 1.29 -6.01 10.96
N TRP A 49 0.12 -6.28 10.38
CA TRP A 49 -1.16 -5.91 10.96
C TRP A 49 -2.06 -7.12 11.14
N ALA A 50 -2.79 -7.14 12.25
CA ALA A 50 -3.73 -8.22 12.56
C ALA A 50 -5.02 -8.13 11.72
N THR A 51 -5.39 -6.92 11.26
CA THR A 51 -6.62 -6.65 10.52
C THR A 51 -6.39 -5.62 9.42
N GLU A 52 -7.27 -5.63 8.42
CA GLU A 52 -7.27 -4.63 7.34
C GLU A 52 -7.45 -3.21 7.90
N SER A 53 -8.30 -3.05 8.91
CA SER A 53 -8.54 -1.75 9.56
C SER A 53 -7.30 -1.23 10.28
N ALA A 54 -6.56 -2.10 10.98
CA ALA A 54 -5.31 -1.72 11.61
C ALA A 54 -4.26 -1.29 10.58
N MET A 55 -4.19 -1.99 9.45
CA MET A 55 -3.32 -1.62 8.34
C MET A 55 -3.69 -0.25 7.77
N ARG A 56 -4.96 -0.02 7.40
CA ARG A 56 -5.40 1.28 6.88
C ARG A 56 -5.10 2.42 7.84
N ASN A 57 -5.43 2.25 9.13
CA ASN A 57 -5.21 3.28 10.14
C ASN A 57 -3.73 3.66 10.25
N ASP A 58 -2.83 2.68 10.26
CA ASP A 58 -1.38 2.93 10.33
C ASP A 58 -0.87 3.62 9.06
N LEU A 59 -1.28 3.15 7.87
CA LEU A 59 -0.95 3.78 6.59
C LEU A 59 -1.42 5.25 6.53
N MET A 60 -2.64 5.54 7.03
CA MET A 60 -3.19 6.90 7.07
C MET A 60 -2.46 7.81 8.08
N GLN A 61 -2.06 7.27 9.23
CA GLN A 61 -1.32 8.03 10.26
C GLN A 61 0.09 8.42 9.81
N ASN A 62 0.72 7.61 8.96
CA ASN A 62 2.01 7.93 8.35
C ASN A 62 1.87 8.85 7.11
N MET A 63 0.79 9.65 7.08
CA MET A 63 0.39 10.59 6.02
C MET A 63 0.25 9.97 4.62
N GLY A 64 0.22 8.64 4.52
CA GLY A 64 0.38 7.93 3.25
C GLY A 64 1.60 8.37 2.43
N GLY A 65 2.57 9.11 2.97
CA GLY A 65 3.63 9.73 2.15
C GLY A 65 3.12 10.74 1.10
N GLY A 66 1.95 11.36 1.30
CA GLY A 66 1.29 12.23 0.32
C GLY A 66 0.36 11.49 -0.65
N VAL A 67 0.07 10.21 -0.36
CA VAL A 67 -0.79 9.35 -1.17
C VAL A 67 -2.26 9.52 -0.73
N PRO A 68 -3.23 9.66 -1.67
CA PRO A 68 -4.65 9.73 -1.35
C PRO A 68 -5.21 8.48 -0.65
N ILE A 69 -6.29 8.69 0.09
CA ILE A 69 -6.94 7.65 0.91
C ILE A 69 -7.42 6.46 0.08
N GLU A 70 -7.82 6.69 -1.16
CA GLU A 70 -8.30 5.68 -2.11
C GLU A 70 -7.21 4.65 -2.41
N VAL A 71 -5.96 5.08 -2.55
CA VAL A 71 -4.81 4.20 -2.75
C VAL A 71 -4.51 3.40 -1.49
N ILE A 72 -4.60 4.03 -0.31
CA ILE A 72 -4.39 3.35 0.96
C ILE A 72 -5.43 2.24 1.15
N ASN A 73 -6.69 2.54 0.85
CA ASN A 73 -7.78 1.57 0.89
C ASN A 73 -7.54 0.42 -0.10
N GLU A 74 -7.14 0.73 -1.34
CA GLU A 74 -6.87 -0.29 -2.35
C GLU A 74 -5.68 -1.18 -1.95
N LEU A 75 -4.59 -0.61 -1.43
CA LEU A 75 -3.44 -1.37 -0.94
C LEU A 75 -3.85 -2.36 0.16
N ALA A 76 -4.60 -1.90 1.16
CA ALA A 76 -5.07 -2.76 2.24
C ALA A 76 -5.98 -3.89 1.73
N ALA A 77 -6.89 -3.58 0.81
CA ALA A 77 -7.77 -4.56 0.19
C ALA A 77 -6.99 -5.60 -0.64
N ILE A 78 -5.97 -5.17 -1.41
CA ILE A 78 -5.10 -6.06 -2.18
C ILE A 78 -4.37 -7.02 -1.24
N VAL A 79 -3.79 -6.53 -0.14
CA VAL A 79 -3.05 -7.37 0.81
C VAL A 79 -3.95 -8.42 1.45
N VAL A 80 -5.19 -8.06 1.82
CA VAL A 80 -6.18 -9.03 2.32
C VAL A 80 -6.54 -10.08 1.26
N ARG A 81 -6.76 -9.66 0.00
CA ARG A 81 -7.08 -10.59 -1.10
C ARG A 81 -5.93 -11.55 -1.38
N LEU A 82 -4.69 -11.10 -1.31
CA LEU A 82 -3.51 -11.94 -1.49
C LEU A 82 -3.35 -12.94 -0.34
N PHE A 83 -3.54 -12.50 0.90
CA PHE A 83 -3.51 -13.39 2.05
C PHE A 83 -4.56 -14.51 1.95
N ASN A 84 -5.79 -14.19 1.52
CA ASN A 84 -6.89 -15.15 1.41
C ASN A 84 -6.78 -16.11 0.20
N LYS A 85 -5.80 -15.92 -0.69
CA LYS A 85 -5.52 -16.84 -1.81
C LYS A 85 -4.54 -17.96 -1.45
N CYS A 86 -3.89 -17.86 -0.29
CA CYS A 86 -3.02 -18.87 0.29
C CYS A 86 -3.78 -19.73 1.30
#